data_AF-A0A0C3INR0-F1
#
_entry.id   AF-A0A0C3INR0-F1
#
_cell.length_a   1.000
_cell.length_b   1.000
_cell.length_c   1.000
_cell.angle_alpha   90.00
_cell.angle_beta   90.00
_cell.angle_gamma   90.00
#
_symmetry.space_group_name_H-M   'P 1'
#
loop_
_entity.id
_entity.type
_entity.pdbx_description
1 polymer ?
#
loop_
_entity_poly.entity_id
_entity_poly.type
_entity_poly.pdbx_seq_one_letter_code
_entity_poly.pdbx_strand_id
1 'polypeptide(L)' 'ILSTHDLPRIRYHAEDNILWRNTSRTCYWEKPIWILPIHRPSPAGHWVVCIVKFTSKQILLFDSLAEQKPWKRDIKV' A
#
# COMPACT_ATOMS: atom_id res chain seq x y z
N ILE A 1 7.27 4.65 4.62
CA ILE A 1 6.55 3.53 4.00
C ILE A 1 5.25 3.40 4.75
N LEU A 2 4.12 3.40 4.03
CA LEU A 2 2.81 3.10 4.59
C LEU A 2 2.49 1.66 4.25
N SER A 3 2.17 0.79 5.21
CA SER A 3 1.81 -0.60 4.92
C SER A 3 0.30 -0.76 4.86
N THR A 4 -0.20 -1.54 3.91
CA THR A 4 -1.62 -1.96 3.95
C THR A 4 -1.93 -2.88 5.12
N HIS A 5 -0.94 -3.40 5.86
CA HIS A 5 -1.19 -4.00 7.16
C HIS A 5 -1.81 -3.01 8.15
N ASP A 6 -1.49 -1.72 8.01
CA ASP A 6 -2.06 -0.65 8.83
C ASP A 6 -3.45 -0.21 8.33
N LEU A 7 -3.87 -0.57 7.10
CA LEU A 7 -5.17 -0.19 6.54
C LEU A 7 -6.37 -0.85 7.24
N PRO A 8 -6.37 -2.16 7.58
CA PRO A 8 -7.40 -2.73 8.44
C PRO A 8 -7.53 -1.97 9.76
N ARG A 9 -6.41 -1.51 10.34
CA ARG A 9 -6.43 -0.74 11.58
C ARG A 9 -7.14 0.59 11.39
N ILE A 10 -6.89 1.29 10.29
CA ILE A 10 -7.66 2.51 9.90
C ILE A 10 -9.14 2.19 9.73
N ARG A 11 -9.48 1.08 9.06
CA ARG A 11 -10.87 0.64 8.85
C ARG A 11 -11.61 0.34 10.15
N TYR A 12 -10.90 -0.10 11.19
CA TYR A 12 -11.45 -0.38 12.52
C TYR A 12 -11.17 0.74 13.54
N HIS A 13 -11.03 1.99 13.07
CA HIS A 13 -10.86 3.19 13.91
C HIS A 13 -9.69 3.10 14.89
N ALA A 14 -8.54 2.58 14.45
CA ALA A 14 -7.33 2.67 15.26
C ALA A 14 -6.96 4.12 15.52
N GLU A 15 -6.61 4.40 16.78
CA GLU A 15 -6.10 5.69 17.24
C GLU A 15 -4.96 6.20 16.34
N ASP A 16 -5.00 7.49 16.00
CA ASP A 16 -4.00 8.16 15.15
C ASP A 16 -2.57 7.94 15.67
N ASN A 17 -2.39 7.87 16.99
CA ASN A 17 -1.10 7.61 17.64
C ASN A 17 -0.48 6.27 17.23
N ILE A 18 -1.30 5.25 16.98
CA ILE A 18 -0.83 3.92 16.53
C ILE A 18 -0.28 4.00 15.10
N LEU A 19 -1.00 4.70 14.22
CA LEU A 19 -0.59 4.91 12.83
C LEU A 19 0.65 5.80 12.75
N TRP A 20 0.67 6.87 13.56
CA TRP A 20 1.78 7.81 13.66
C TRP A 20 3.07 7.12 14.12
N ARG A 21 3.00 6.27 15.15
CA ARG A 21 4.18 5.53 15.64
C ARG A 21 4.84 4.70 14.54
N ASN A 22 4.04 4.07 13.69
CA ASN A 22 4.54 3.18 12.64
C ASN A 22 5.06 3.96 11.41
N THR A 23 4.52 5.15 11.14
CA THR A 23 4.77 5.87 9.88
C THR A 23 5.70 7.07 10.01
N SER A 24 5.73 7.74 11.17
CA SER A 24 6.45 9.00 11.41
C SER A 24 7.93 8.94 11.13
N ARG A 25 8.60 7.86 11.51
CA ARG A 25 10.04 7.68 11.27
C ARG A 25 10.43 7.70 9.79
N THR A 26 9.47 7.48 8.90
CA THR A 26 9.72 7.42 7.46
C THR A 26 9.42 8.72 6.73
N CYS A 27 8.67 9.65 7.35
CA CYS A 27 8.17 10.89 6.75
C CYS A 27 7.69 10.70 5.30
N TYR A 28 7.02 9.57 5.02
CA TYR A 28 6.76 9.17 3.63
C TYR A 28 5.87 10.17 2.91
N TRP A 29 4.97 10.84 3.63
CA TRP A 29 4.08 11.88 3.12
C TRP A 29 4.82 13.10 2.56
N GLU A 30 6.08 13.33 2.96
CA GLU A 30 6.92 14.41 2.45
C GLU A 30 7.69 14.01 1.18
N LYS A 31 7.64 12.73 0.79
CA LYS A 31 8.39 12.20 -0.34
C LYS A 31 7.55 12.27 -1.62
N PRO A 32 8.17 12.59 -2.77
CA PRO A 32 7.48 12.61 -4.07
C PRO A 32 7.11 11.21 -4.58
N ILE A 33 7.65 10.16 -3.95
CA ILE A 33 7.40 8.76 -4.24
C ILE A 33 6.98 8.07 -2.94
N TRP A 34 5.82 7.43 -2.95
CA TRP A 34 5.37 6.58 -1.84
C TRP A 34 5.53 5.11 -2.20
N ILE A 35 6.02 4.34 -1.24
CA ILE A 35 6.07 2.88 -1.29
C ILE A 35 4.98 2.35 -0.37
N LEU A 36 4.06 1.58 -0.95
CA LEU A 36 2.88 1.01 -0.29
C LEU A 36 2.86 -0.53 -0.48
N PRO A 37 3.33 -1.31 0.50
CA PRO A 37 3.16 -2.76 0.50
C PRO A 37 1.68 -3.14 0.66
N ILE A 38 1.13 -3.90 -0.30
CA ILE A 38 -0.26 -4.37 -0.34
C ILE A 38 -0.32 -5.87 -0.03
N HIS A 39 -1.02 -6.25 1.06
CA HIS A 39 -1.28 -7.64 1.39
C HIS A 39 -2.50 -8.17 0.63
N ARG A 40 -2.33 -9.26 -0.10
CA ARG A 40 -3.37 -10.01 -0.82
C ARG A 40 -3.59 -11.35 -0.10
N PRO A 41 -4.61 -11.48 0.75
CA PRO A 41 -4.74 -12.62 1.66
C PRO A 41 -5.18 -13.95 1.01
N SER A 42 -5.59 -13.98 -0.27
CA SER A 42 -6.15 -15.18 -0.93
C SER A 42 -5.55 -15.34 -2.33
N PRO A 43 -5.26 -16.58 -2.79
CA PRO A 43 -5.48 -17.89 -2.15
C PRO A 43 -4.39 -18.34 -1.17
N ALA A 44 -3.14 -17.91 -1.36
CA ALA A 44 -2.05 -18.07 -0.42
C ALA A 44 -1.48 -16.66 -0.22
N GLY A 45 -1.56 -16.12 1.00
CA GLY A 45 -1.23 -14.72 1.29
C GLY A 45 0.02 -14.24 0.54
N HIS A 46 -0.14 -13.17 -0.24
CA HIS A 46 0.89 -12.63 -1.13
C HIS A 46 1.06 -11.13 -0.90
N TRP A 47 2.29 -10.64 -0.98
CA TRP A 47 2.59 -9.22 -0.87
C TRP A 47 2.99 -8.66 -2.23
N VAL A 48 2.30 -7.60 -2.64
CA VAL A 48 2.69 -6.80 -3.81
C VAL A 48 3.10 -5.41 -3.34
N VAL A 49 3.85 -4.68 -4.16
CA VAL A 49 4.27 -3.31 -3.83
C VAL A 49 3.65 -2.35 -4.83
N CYS A 50 2.93 -1.36 -4.30
CA CYS A 50 2.47 -0.21 -5.05
C CYS A 50 3.44 0.95 -4.86
N ILE A 51 3.84 1.57 -5.97
CA ILE A 51 4.72 2.74 -6.03
C ILE A 51 3.90 3.90 -6.59
N VAL A 52 3.63 4.90 -5.76
CA VAL A 52 2.89 6.10 -6.16
C VAL A 52 3.92 7.19 -6.46
N LYS A 53 3.98 7.66 -7.71
CA LYS A 53 4.83 8.77 -8.14
C LYS A 53 3.97 10.00 -8.37
N PHE A 54 4.02 10.96 -7.45
CA PHE A 54 3.17 12.15 -7.51
C PHE A 54 3.52 13.06 -8.68
N THR A 55 4.82 13.26 -8.93
CA THR A 55 5.31 14.14 -9.99
C THR A 55 4.83 13.72 -11.38
N SER A 56 4.83 12.41 -11.67
CA SER A 56 4.36 11.86 -12.94
C SER A 56 2.88 11.42 -12.93
N LYS A 57 2.17 11.59 -11.80
CA LYS A 57 0.80 11.09 -11.60
C LYS A 57 0.64 9.60 -11.96
N GLN A 58 1.64 8.79 -11.60
CA GLN A 58 1.66 7.36 -11.91
C GLN A 58 1.51 6.52 -10.66
N ILE A 59 0.78 5.42 -10.81
CA ILE A 59 0.71 4.33 -9.85
C ILE A 59 1.26 3.09 -10.55
N LEU A 60 2.33 2.53 -10.01
CA LEU A 60 2.97 1.33 -10.52
C LEU A 60 2.74 0.20 -9.52
N LEU A 61 2.33 -0.96 -10.02
CA LEU A 61 2.19 -2.16 -9.21
C LEU A 61 3.30 -3.14 -9.60
N PHE A 62 4.07 -3.57 -8.62
CA PHE A 62 5.06 -4.63 -8.78
C PHE A 62 4.58 -5.89 -8.06
N ASP A 63 4.53 -6.99 -8.80
CA ASP A 63 4.17 -8.31 -8.32
C ASP A 63 5.32 -9.28 -8.64
N SER A 64 5.97 -9.80 -7.59
CA SER A 64 7.10 -10.72 -7.72
C SER A 64 6.73 -12.10 -8.26
N LEU A 65 5.46 -12.49 -8.16
CA LEU A 65 4.96 -13.75 -8.74
C LEU A 65 4.58 -13.59 -10.20
N ALA A 66 4.67 -12.36 -10.74
CA ALA A 66 4.17 -12.02 -12.07
C ALA A 66 2.76 -12.58 -12.30
N GLU A 67 1.92 -12.59 -11.26
CA GLU A 67 0.61 -13.22 -11.31
C GLU A 67 -0.20 -12.56 -12.44
N GLN A 68 -0.58 -13.35 -13.45
CA GLN A 68 -1.24 -12.82 -14.65
C GLN A 68 -2.66 -12.33 -14.39
N LYS A 69 -3.23 -12.59 -13.21
CA LYS A 69 -4.59 -12.14 -12.88
C LYS A 69 -4.61 -10.61 -12.76
N PRO A 70 -5.41 -9.91 -13.57
CA PRO A 70 -5.40 -8.46 -13.61
C PRO A 70 -5.94 -7.87 -12.31
N TRP A 71 -5.17 -6.94 -11.74
CA TRP A 71 -5.54 -6.00 -10.66
C TRP A 71 -6.75 -5.11 -10.98
N LYS A 72 -7.33 -5.23 -12.18
CA LYS A 72 -8.56 -4.52 -12.59
C LYS A 72 -9.72 -4.72 -11.61
N ARG A 73 -9.77 -5.84 -10.87
CA ARG A 73 -10.79 -6.08 -9.83
C ARG A 73 -10.58 -5.21 -8.58
N ASP A 74 -9.36 -4.73 -8.35
CA ASP A 74 -8.99 -3.92 -7.20
C ASP A 74 -9.27 -2.42 -7.43
N ILE A 75 -9.48 -2.02 -8.69
CA ILE A 75 -9.87 -0.67 -9.07
C ILE A 75 -11.40 -0.59 -9.04
N LYS A 76 -11.96 0.26 -8.19
CA LYS A 76 -13.33 0.73 -8.40
C LYS A 76 -13.31 1.84 -9.45
N VAL A 77 -14.08 1.66 -10.52
CA VAL A 77 -14.41 2.71 -11.50
C VAL A 77 -15.50 3.60 -10.90
#